data_AF-A0A6T9IJ11-F1
#
_entry.id   AF-A0A6T9IJ11-F1
#
_cell.length_a   1.000
_cell.length_b   1.000
_cell.length_c   1.000
_cell.angle_alpha   90.00
_cell.angle_beta   90.00
_cell.angle_gamma   90.00
#
_symmetry.space_group_name_H-M   'P 1'
#
loop_
_entity.id
_entity.type
_entity.pdbx_description
1 polymer ?
#
loop_
_entity_poly.entity_id
_entity_poly.type
_entity_poly.pdbx_seq_one_letter_code
_entity_poly.pdbx_strand_id
1 'polypeptide(L)'
;MVFNITHVRSDGVKDVFQMPNSLIEFYADSADAKAALERAKKSNPKKRLELEAVPLGKAFALTQGVNGMSTAVPTRLLFSSTAVADEGDAGVPKPLRDGMRSAGPFPLFFVQQLASPGAMPFFLSREDLAATWLKSGRTQEALETAEVEVLDLRILAASAIQDEVGYFKKMLFIPPRSTVQLQKELATAQQQGVEVRENMLAAKAVVDAQKYRAAIATASHVENPDTPPALMSESSPVAS
;
A
#
# COMPACT_ATOMS: atom_id res chain seq x y z
N MET A 1 -3.54 2.08 -9.57
CA MET A 1 -3.23 1.71 -8.17
C MET A 1 -3.53 2.91 -7.30
N VAL A 2 -3.89 2.71 -6.03
CA VAL A 2 -4.06 3.77 -5.03
C VAL A 2 -3.43 3.32 -3.71
N PHE A 3 -3.35 4.20 -2.72
CA PHE A 3 -2.72 3.91 -1.42
C PHE A 3 -3.65 4.23 -0.27
N ASN A 4 -3.66 3.40 0.77
CA ASN A 4 -4.28 3.72 2.06
C ASN A 4 -3.24 3.62 3.18
N ILE A 5 -3.56 4.21 4.33
CA ILE A 5 -2.76 4.06 5.53
C ILE A 5 -3.24 2.82 6.29
N THR A 6 -2.30 2.04 6.82
CA THR A 6 -2.54 0.88 7.67
C THR A 6 -1.83 1.05 9.00
N HIS A 7 -2.42 0.47 10.04
CA HIS A 7 -1.78 0.29 11.34
C HIS A 7 -1.25 -1.13 11.44
N VAL A 8 0.06 -1.26 11.67
CA VAL A 8 0.70 -2.54 11.93
C VAL A 8 0.70 -2.78 13.43
N ARG A 9 -0.08 -3.77 13.85
CA ARG A 9 -0.17 -4.20 15.24
C ARG A 9 1.10 -4.89 15.72
N SER A 10 1.22 -5.10 17.02
CA SER A 10 2.36 -5.79 17.65
C SER A 10 2.51 -7.26 17.22
N ASP A 11 1.42 -7.90 16.80
CA ASP A 11 1.40 -9.26 16.20
C ASP A 11 1.80 -9.26 14.71
N GLY A 12 2.03 -8.07 14.13
CA GLY A 12 2.33 -7.86 12.73
C GLY A 12 1.12 -7.90 11.81
N VAL A 13 -0.09 -8.01 12.34
CA VAL A 13 -1.33 -7.91 11.56
C VAL A 13 -1.54 -6.46 11.13
N LYS A 14 -1.93 -6.26 9.87
CA LYS A 14 -2.25 -4.95 9.33
C LYS A 14 -3.76 -4.72 9.41
N ASP A 15 -4.14 -3.64 10.08
CA ASP A 15 -5.51 -3.14 10.11
C ASP A 15 -5.59 -1.84 9.31
N VAL A 16 -6.73 -1.60 8.66
CA VAL A 16 -6.96 -0.33 7.97
C VAL A 16 -6.98 0.80 8.99
N PHE A 17 -6.18 1.84 8.73
CA PHE A 17 -6.14 3.00 9.61
C PHE A 17 -7.28 3.96 9.27
N GLN A 18 -8.09 4.29 10.28
CA GLN A 18 -9.10 5.33 10.17
C GLN A 18 -8.47 6.68 10.54
N MET A 19 -8.69 7.67 9.67
CA MET A 19 -8.31 9.05 9.93
C MET A 19 -9.09 9.62 11.12
N PRO A 20 -8.66 10.73 11.75
CA PRO A 20 -9.34 11.30 12.92
C PRO A 20 -10.82 11.63 12.72
N ASN A 21 -11.27 11.81 11.47
CA ASN A 21 -12.66 12.02 11.07
C ASN A 21 -13.44 10.71 10.85
N SER A 22 -12.91 9.57 11.30
CA SER A 22 -13.47 8.23 11.09
C SER A 22 -13.66 7.86 9.61
N LEU A 23 -12.80 8.36 8.72
CA LEU A 23 -12.79 7.98 7.31
C LEU A 23 -11.60 7.09 6.98
N ILE A 24 -11.80 6.19 6.02
CA ILE A 24 -10.72 5.52 5.32
C ILE A 24 -10.44 6.28 4.02
N GLU A 25 -9.23 6.77 3.85
CA GLU A 25 -8.82 7.53 2.67
C GLU A 25 -7.93 6.70 1.75
N PHE A 26 -8.26 6.69 0.46
CA PHE A 26 -7.48 6.12 -0.62
C PHE A 26 -6.90 7.24 -1.47
N TYR A 27 -5.58 7.30 -1.63
CA TYR A 27 -4.87 8.34 -2.38
C TYR A 27 -4.37 7.77 -3.70
N ALA A 28 -4.75 8.39 -4.83
CA ALA A 28 -4.25 7.99 -6.15
C ALA A 28 -2.83 8.52 -6.43
N ASP A 29 -2.44 9.59 -5.74
CA ASP A 29 -1.14 10.25 -5.86
C ASP A 29 -0.18 9.84 -4.74
N SER A 30 1.05 9.54 -5.12
CA SER A 30 2.08 9.07 -4.20
C SER A 30 2.59 10.15 -3.24
N ALA A 31 2.65 11.41 -3.67
CA ALA A 31 3.07 12.53 -2.82
C ALA A 31 1.99 12.84 -1.79
N ASP A 32 0.72 12.85 -2.20
CA ASP A 32 -0.41 13.03 -1.28
C ASP A 32 -0.47 11.91 -0.24
N ALA A 33 -0.27 10.65 -0.67
CA ALA A 33 -0.22 9.49 0.22
C ALA A 33 0.91 9.60 1.26
N LYS A 34 2.12 9.96 0.83
CA LYS A 34 3.28 10.15 1.71
C LYS A 34 3.03 11.30 2.69
N ALA A 35 2.52 12.43 2.22
CA ALA A 35 2.20 13.57 3.07
C ALA A 35 1.12 13.23 4.11
N ALA A 36 0.09 12.47 3.73
CA ALA A 36 -0.94 11.99 4.64
C ALA A 36 -0.38 11.04 5.70
N LEU A 37 0.49 10.10 5.31
CA LEU A 37 1.16 9.20 6.25
C LEU A 37 1.97 9.98 7.29
N GLU A 38 2.75 10.98 6.87
CA GLU A 38 3.56 11.78 7.79
C GLU A 38 2.69 12.61 8.77
N ARG A 39 1.58 13.17 8.30
CA ARG A 39 0.60 13.82 9.19
C ARG A 39 -0.02 12.82 10.18
N ALA A 40 -0.37 11.63 9.72
CA ALA A 40 -0.96 10.58 10.55
C ALA A 40 0.03 10.09 11.62
N LYS A 41 1.31 9.89 11.27
CA LYS A 41 2.39 9.52 12.21
C LYS A 41 2.61 10.59 13.28
N LYS A 42 2.69 11.87 12.88
CA LYS A 42 2.81 13.00 13.82
C LYS A 42 1.67 13.03 14.83
N SER A 43 0.45 12.72 14.38
CA SER A 43 -0.74 12.69 15.23
C SER A 43 -0.88 11.40 16.06
N ASN A 44 -0.15 10.34 15.71
CA ASN A 44 -0.24 9.02 16.33
C ASN A 44 1.17 8.44 16.60
N PRO A 45 2.01 9.08 17.43
CA PRO A 45 3.42 8.71 17.58
C PRO A 45 3.64 7.30 18.16
N LYS A 46 2.62 6.71 18.80
CA LYS A 46 2.67 5.36 19.38
C LYS A 46 2.22 4.26 18.40
N LYS A 47 1.63 4.63 17.26
CA LYS A 47 1.13 3.65 16.28
C LYS A 47 2.17 3.45 15.19
N ARG A 48 2.40 2.21 14.80
CA ARG A 48 3.21 1.90 13.62
C ARG A 48 2.32 2.03 12.38
N LEU A 49 2.45 3.14 11.67
CA LEU A 49 1.67 3.43 10.47
C LEU A 49 2.50 3.24 9.21
N GLU A 50 1.92 2.57 8.22
CA GLU A 50 2.54 2.28 6.92
C GLU A 50 1.55 2.56 5.78
N LEU A 51 2.05 2.75 4.57
CA LEU A 51 1.21 2.76 3.37
C LEU A 51 1.01 1.33 2.85
N GLU A 52 -0.17 1.06 2.32
CA GLU A 52 -0.50 -0.16 1.59
C GLU A 52 -1.00 0.22 0.19
N ALA A 53 -0.64 -0.58 -0.81
CA ALA A 53 -1.10 -0.40 -2.18
C ALA A 53 -2.40 -1.21 -2.42
N VAL A 54 -3.42 -0.57 -2.97
CA VAL A 54 -4.73 -1.16 -3.24
C VAL A 54 -5.13 -0.95 -4.71
N PRO A 55 -5.63 -1.99 -5.42
CA PRO A 55 -6.12 -1.82 -6.78
C PRO A 55 -7.19 -0.71 -6.87
N LEU A 56 -7.08 0.15 -7.88
CA LEU A 56 -7.98 1.30 -8.05
C LEU A 56 -9.44 0.85 -8.13
N GLY A 57 -9.75 -0.20 -8.91
CA GLY A 57 -11.10 -0.73 -9.01
C GLY A 57 -11.69 -1.20 -7.67
N LYS A 58 -10.85 -1.79 -6.80
CA LYS A 58 -11.28 -2.20 -5.45
C LYS A 58 -11.58 -0.99 -4.57
N ALA A 59 -10.67 -0.01 -4.52
CA ALA A 59 -10.87 1.21 -3.75
C ALA A 59 -12.11 1.99 -4.23
N PHE A 60 -12.29 2.08 -5.55
CA PHE A 60 -13.46 2.71 -6.15
C PHE A 60 -14.74 2.01 -5.76
N ALA A 61 -14.81 0.68 -5.89
CA ALA A 61 -16.00 -0.08 -5.54
C ALA A 61 -16.36 0.03 -4.06
N LEU A 62 -15.37 -0.04 -3.16
CA LEU A 62 -15.56 0.18 -1.71
C LEU A 62 -16.07 1.59 -1.39
N THR A 63 -15.64 2.58 -2.17
CA THR A 63 -16.01 4.00 -1.99
C THR A 63 -17.41 4.30 -2.50
N GLN A 64 -17.84 3.61 -3.57
CA GLN A 64 -19.08 3.88 -4.28
C GLN A 64 -20.19 2.87 -3.97
N GLY A 65 -19.94 1.82 -3.19
CA GLY A 65 -20.95 0.80 -2.91
C GLY A 65 -21.23 -0.12 -4.10
N VAL A 66 -20.34 -0.17 -5.10
CA VAL A 66 -20.58 -0.90 -6.36
C VAL A 66 -20.34 -2.39 -6.15
N ASN A 67 -21.12 -3.24 -6.81
CA ASN A 67 -21.08 -4.70 -6.70
C ASN A 67 -21.33 -5.22 -5.27
N GLY A 68 -22.12 -4.50 -4.48
CA GLY A 68 -22.42 -4.87 -3.08
C GLY A 68 -21.23 -4.72 -2.12
N MET A 69 -20.09 -4.17 -2.58
CA MET A 69 -18.95 -3.90 -1.72
C MET A 69 -19.21 -2.65 -0.88
N SER A 70 -19.20 -2.80 0.43
CA SER A 70 -19.27 -1.68 1.36
C SER A 70 -18.35 -1.93 2.55
N THR A 71 -18.04 -0.85 3.26
CA THR A 71 -17.27 -0.89 4.50
C THR A 71 -18.15 -0.39 5.64
N ALA A 72 -17.96 -0.93 6.84
CA ALA A 72 -18.66 -0.43 8.04
C ALA A 72 -18.29 1.03 8.38
N VAL A 73 -17.17 1.50 7.83
CA VAL A 73 -16.63 2.85 8.01
C VAL A 73 -16.68 3.58 6.67
N PRO A 74 -17.07 4.85 6.61
CA PRO A 74 -17.11 5.57 5.34
C PRO A 74 -15.71 5.69 4.71
N THR A 75 -15.68 5.59 3.38
CA THR A 75 -14.48 5.59 2.57
C THR A 75 -14.48 6.80 1.63
N ARG A 76 -13.28 7.28 1.29
CA ARG A 76 -13.07 8.35 0.32
C ARG A 76 -11.91 8.00 -0.59
N LEU A 77 -12.10 8.19 -1.89
CA LEU A 77 -11.04 8.14 -2.88
C LEU A 77 -10.67 9.57 -3.25
N LEU A 78 -9.37 9.86 -3.18
CA LEU A 78 -8.75 11.15 -3.37
C LEU A 78 -7.82 11.06 -4.56
N PHE A 79 -8.07 11.88 -5.58
CA PHE A 79 -7.16 12.02 -6.70
C PHE A 79 -6.00 12.95 -6.36
N SER A 80 -5.05 13.07 -7.30
CA SER A 80 -3.91 13.99 -7.18
C SER A 80 -4.41 15.41 -6.92
N SER A 81 -4.00 15.97 -5.78
CA SER A 81 -4.41 17.29 -5.32
C SER A 81 -4.02 18.38 -6.32
N THR A 82 -2.91 18.22 -7.04
CA THR A 82 -2.47 19.12 -8.10
C THR A 82 -3.39 19.05 -9.33
N ALA A 83 -3.64 17.85 -9.86
CA ALA A 83 -4.54 17.67 -10.99
C ALA A 83 -5.98 18.13 -10.68
N VAL A 84 -6.45 17.91 -9.45
CA VAL A 84 -7.76 18.39 -9.00
C VAL A 84 -7.80 19.91 -8.85
N ALA A 85 -6.71 20.56 -8.44
CA ALA A 85 -6.66 22.01 -8.36
C ALA A 85 -6.80 22.67 -9.73
N ASP A 86 -6.25 22.04 -10.77
CA ASP A 86 -6.29 22.55 -12.14
C ASP A 86 -7.63 22.26 -12.84
N GLU A 87 -8.13 21.02 -12.73
CA GLU A 87 -9.30 20.56 -13.50
C GLU A 87 -10.60 20.57 -12.71
N GLY A 88 -10.52 20.34 -11.39
CA GLY A 88 -11.69 20.22 -10.51
C GLY A 88 -12.75 19.26 -11.04
N ASP A 89 -14.00 19.71 -11.01
CA ASP A 89 -15.18 18.99 -11.49
C ASP A 89 -15.56 19.32 -12.94
N ALA A 90 -14.63 19.87 -13.74
CA ALA A 90 -14.91 20.29 -15.11
C ALA A 90 -15.53 19.16 -15.95
N GLY A 91 -16.62 19.46 -16.65
CA GLY A 91 -17.31 18.50 -17.51
C GLY A 91 -18.14 17.42 -16.79
N VAL A 92 -18.20 17.38 -15.45
CA VAL A 92 -18.95 16.34 -14.73
C VAL A 92 -20.40 16.78 -14.43
N PRO A 93 -21.43 16.05 -14.92
CA PRO A 93 -22.82 16.34 -14.61
C PRO A 93 -23.10 16.40 -13.10
N LYS A 94 -23.89 17.38 -12.66
CA LYS A 94 -24.26 17.56 -11.24
C LYS A 94 -24.77 16.28 -10.56
N PRO A 95 -25.66 15.47 -11.18
CA PRO A 95 -26.13 14.22 -10.56
C PRO A 95 -24.99 13.23 -10.27
N LEU A 96 -24.00 13.13 -11.17
CA LEU A 96 -22.83 12.28 -10.95
C LEU A 96 -21.90 12.84 -9.87
N ARG A 97 -21.72 14.16 -9.81
CA ARG A 97 -20.94 14.81 -8.74
C ARG A 97 -21.53 14.53 -7.36
N ASP A 98 -22.83 14.73 -7.22
CA ASP A 98 -23.54 14.57 -5.95
C ASP A 98 -23.62 13.07 -5.54
N GLY A 99 -23.91 12.20 -6.52
CA GLY A 99 -24.02 10.76 -6.33
C GLY A 99 -22.69 10.05 -6.06
N MET A 100 -21.58 10.54 -6.62
CA MET A 100 -20.25 9.94 -6.51
C MET A 100 -19.25 10.81 -5.76
N ARG A 101 -19.73 11.73 -4.90
CA ARG A 101 -18.88 12.69 -4.16
C ARG A 101 -17.73 12.04 -3.39
N SER A 102 -17.92 10.80 -2.92
CA SER A 102 -16.90 10.06 -2.17
C SER A 102 -15.69 9.66 -3.02
N ALA A 103 -15.82 9.63 -4.35
CA ALA A 103 -14.71 9.38 -5.27
C ALA A 103 -13.94 10.63 -5.70
N GLY A 104 -14.42 11.82 -5.30
CA GLY A 104 -13.86 13.10 -5.71
C GLY A 104 -13.88 13.31 -7.23
N PRO A 105 -13.47 14.50 -7.70
CA PRO A 105 -13.02 14.65 -9.08
C PRO A 105 -11.83 13.75 -9.35
N PHE A 106 -11.83 13.11 -10.52
CA PHE A 106 -10.80 12.17 -10.91
C PHE A 106 -10.44 12.38 -12.39
N PRO A 107 -9.74 13.49 -12.71
CA PRO A 107 -9.32 13.81 -14.07
C PRO A 107 -8.48 12.72 -14.72
N LEU A 108 -8.75 12.49 -15.99
CA LEU A 108 -8.05 11.58 -16.89
C LEU A 108 -7.72 12.36 -18.16
N PHE A 109 -6.47 12.29 -18.57
CA PHE A 109 -5.98 13.01 -19.74
C PHE A 109 -5.89 12.05 -20.93
N PHE A 110 -6.46 12.44 -22.05
CA PHE A 110 -6.51 11.67 -23.27
C PHE A 110 -6.08 12.52 -24.47
N VAL A 111 -5.43 11.89 -25.44
CA VAL A 111 -5.09 12.53 -26.72
C VAL A 111 -5.19 11.48 -27.82
N GLN A 112 -6.06 11.73 -28.79
CA GLN A 112 -6.47 10.76 -29.81
C GLN A 112 -5.29 10.20 -30.62
N GLN A 113 -4.24 11.00 -30.82
CA GLN A 113 -3.05 10.65 -31.60
C GLN A 113 -2.16 9.60 -30.91
N LEU A 114 -2.36 9.35 -29.61
CA LEU A 114 -1.73 8.24 -28.89
C LEU A 114 -2.59 6.97 -28.89
N ALA A 115 -3.83 7.03 -29.36
CA ALA A 115 -4.67 5.86 -29.51
C ALA A 115 -4.23 4.99 -30.70
N SER A 116 -4.54 3.70 -30.60
CA SER A 116 -4.32 2.70 -31.64
C SER A 116 -5.57 1.81 -31.76
N PRO A 117 -5.70 0.97 -32.79
CA PRO A 117 -6.88 0.11 -32.95
C PRO A 117 -7.18 -0.80 -31.74
N GLY A 118 -6.15 -1.16 -30.96
CA GLY A 118 -6.26 -2.05 -29.79
C GLY A 118 -6.13 -1.37 -28.43
N ALA A 119 -5.81 -0.07 -28.37
CA ALA A 119 -5.51 0.61 -27.12
C ALA A 119 -5.83 2.11 -27.16
N MET A 120 -6.50 2.60 -26.13
CA MET A 120 -6.82 4.00 -25.88
C MET A 120 -6.26 4.38 -24.50
N PRO A 121 -5.10 5.03 -24.45
CA PRO A 121 -4.44 5.34 -23.18
C PRO A 121 -5.05 6.56 -22.50
N PHE A 122 -5.54 6.38 -21.27
CA PHE A 122 -6.00 7.43 -20.37
C PHE A 122 -4.97 7.64 -19.27
N PHE A 123 -4.37 8.82 -19.22
CA PHE A 123 -3.32 9.13 -18.27
C PHE A 123 -3.88 9.75 -17.00
N LEU A 124 -3.35 9.35 -15.86
CA LEU A 124 -3.68 9.94 -14.56
C LEU A 124 -2.80 11.17 -14.23
N SER A 125 -1.85 11.53 -15.10
CA SER A 125 -1.02 12.73 -14.96
C SER A 125 -0.75 13.36 -16.33
N ARG A 126 -0.72 14.70 -16.38
CA ARG A 126 -0.31 15.45 -17.58
C ARG A 126 1.16 15.18 -17.93
N GLU A 127 2.00 15.02 -16.92
CA GLU A 127 3.43 14.72 -17.09
C GLU A 127 3.66 13.39 -17.81
N ASP A 128 2.96 12.32 -17.44
CA ASP A 128 3.15 11.02 -18.10
C ASP A 128 2.52 10.98 -19.50
N LEU A 129 1.46 11.75 -19.75
CA LEU A 129 0.97 11.98 -21.11
C LEU A 129 2.06 12.64 -21.96
N ALA A 130 2.63 13.75 -21.50
CA ALA A 130 3.67 14.48 -22.22
C ALA A 130 4.92 13.62 -22.44
N ALA A 131 5.36 12.89 -21.41
CA ALA A 131 6.49 11.97 -21.52
C ALA A 131 6.23 10.84 -22.52
N THR A 132 5.00 10.34 -22.61
CA THR A 132 4.62 9.30 -23.57
C THR A 132 4.54 9.86 -24.99
N TRP A 133 4.03 11.09 -25.15
CA TRP A 133 4.03 11.82 -26.40
C TRP A 133 5.45 11.98 -26.96
N LEU A 134 6.39 12.47 -26.18
CA LEU A 134 7.77 12.65 -26.61
C LEU A 134 8.43 11.30 -26.96
N LYS A 135 8.20 10.26 -26.15
CA LYS A 135 8.70 8.90 -26.43
C LYS A 135 8.14 8.28 -27.71
N SER A 136 6.99 8.75 -28.19
CA SER A 136 6.42 8.32 -29.46
C SER A 136 7.08 8.96 -30.68
N GLY A 137 8.15 9.74 -30.50
CA GLY A 137 8.89 10.40 -31.56
C GLY A 137 8.29 11.75 -32.00
N ARG A 138 7.34 12.29 -31.22
CA ARG A 138 6.69 13.57 -31.48
C ARG A 138 7.37 14.69 -30.69
N THR A 139 7.20 15.94 -31.13
CA THR A 139 7.84 17.10 -30.49
C THR A 139 6.94 17.74 -29.44
N GLN A 140 7.53 18.53 -28.55
CA GLN A 140 6.79 19.25 -27.51
C GLN A 140 5.84 20.31 -28.12
N GLU A 141 6.29 21.00 -29.17
CA GLU A 141 5.49 22.02 -29.86
C GLU A 141 4.22 21.42 -30.47
N ALA A 142 4.32 20.19 -30.99
CA ALA A 142 3.15 19.47 -31.51
C ALA A 142 2.14 19.10 -30.40
N LEU A 143 2.61 18.87 -29.17
CA LEU A 143 1.74 18.60 -28.02
C LEU A 143 0.96 19.84 -27.59
N GLU A 144 1.57 21.01 -27.64
CA GLU A 144 0.93 22.28 -27.27
C GLU A 144 -0.25 22.63 -28.17
N THR A 145 -0.19 22.20 -29.43
CA THR A 145 -1.30 22.33 -30.40
C THR A 145 -2.23 21.13 -30.43
N ALA A 146 -1.92 20.05 -29.70
CA ALA A 146 -2.74 18.86 -29.68
C ALA A 146 -3.98 19.07 -28.82
N GLU A 147 -5.13 18.56 -29.28
CA GLU A 147 -6.35 18.52 -28.49
C GLU A 147 -6.22 17.47 -27.39
N VAL A 148 -5.82 17.90 -26.20
CA VAL A 148 -5.83 17.07 -24.99
C VAL A 148 -7.20 17.16 -24.35
N GLU A 149 -7.91 16.03 -24.39
CA GLU A 149 -9.20 15.88 -23.72
C GLU A 149 -9.00 15.58 -22.23
N VAL A 150 -9.81 16.22 -21.39
CA VAL A 150 -9.90 15.94 -19.96
C VAL A 150 -11.25 15.29 -19.69
N LEU A 151 -11.21 14.06 -19.22
CA LEU A 151 -12.38 13.27 -18.81
C LEU A 151 -12.33 13.02 -17.31
N ASP A 152 -13.44 12.58 -16.73
CA ASP A 152 -13.50 12.20 -15.33
C ASP A 152 -13.83 10.71 -15.19
N LEU A 153 -13.09 10.00 -14.32
CA LEU A 153 -13.29 8.57 -14.09
C LEU A 153 -14.73 8.23 -13.67
N ARG A 154 -15.45 9.12 -12.98
CA ARG A 154 -16.84 8.91 -12.58
C ARG A 154 -17.75 8.79 -13.80
N ILE A 155 -17.51 9.56 -14.85
CA ILE A 155 -18.26 9.48 -16.11
C ILE A 155 -18.01 8.13 -16.77
N LEU A 156 -16.74 7.75 -16.90
CA LEU A 156 -16.37 6.46 -17.50
C LEU A 156 -16.90 5.28 -16.69
N ALA A 157 -16.85 5.34 -15.37
CA ALA A 157 -17.36 4.29 -14.50
C ALA A 157 -18.88 4.18 -14.55
N ALA A 158 -19.60 5.31 -14.55
CA ALA A 158 -21.06 5.32 -14.70
C ALA A 158 -21.48 4.71 -16.05
N SER A 159 -20.80 5.10 -17.14
CA SER A 159 -21.03 4.49 -18.46
C SER A 159 -20.70 3.00 -18.44
N ALA A 160 -19.57 2.57 -17.86
CA ALA A 160 -19.18 1.16 -17.81
C ALA A 160 -20.17 0.27 -17.04
N ILE A 161 -20.86 0.83 -16.05
CA ILE A 161 -21.89 0.11 -15.28
C ILE A 161 -23.17 -0.06 -16.11
N GLN A 162 -23.46 0.88 -17.00
CA GLN A 162 -24.70 0.93 -17.79
C GLN A 162 -24.56 0.27 -19.17
N ASP A 163 -23.34 0.16 -19.70
CA ASP A 163 -23.08 -0.13 -21.10
C ASP A 163 -22.67 -1.61 -21.33
N GLU A 164 -23.43 -2.30 -22.19
CA GLU A 164 -23.15 -3.66 -22.64
C GLU A 164 -22.16 -3.70 -23.84
N VAL A 165 -21.92 -2.54 -24.45
CA VAL A 165 -21.14 -2.42 -25.69
C VAL A 165 -19.67 -2.29 -25.30
N GLY A 166 -18.85 -3.30 -25.61
CA GLY A 166 -17.48 -3.50 -25.09
C GLY A 166 -16.39 -2.46 -25.43
N TYR A 167 -16.74 -1.17 -25.59
CA TYR A 167 -15.83 -0.05 -25.83
C TYR A 167 -14.75 0.07 -24.74
N PHE A 168 -15.08 -0.28 -23.49
CA PHE A 168 -14.14 -0.31 -22.37
C PHE A 168 -12.96 -1.27 -22.55
N LYS A 169 -13.07 -2.29 -23.41
CA LYS A 169 -12.02 -3.30 -23.61
C LYS A 169 -10.73 -2.71 -24.19
N LYS A 170 -10.80 -1.53 -24.82
CA LYS A 170 -9.64 -0.84 -25.39
C LYS A 170 -9.05 0.22 -24.45
N MET A 171 -9.72 0.56 -23.36
CA MET A 171 -9.25 1.60 -22.44
C MET A 171 -8.08 1.09 -21.59
N LEU A 172 -6.97 1.81 -21.61
CA LEU A 172 -5.81 1.53 -20.78
C LEU A 172 -5.56 2.70 -19.83
N PHE A 173 -5.73 2.47 -18.54
CA PHE A 173 -5.43 3.49 -17.52
C PHE A 173 -3.94 3.48 -17.19
N ILE A 174 -3.25 4.58 -17.49
CA ILE A 174 -1.83 4.76 -17.27
C ILE A 174 -1.63 5.50 -15.93
N PRO A 175 -1.22 4.80 -14.85
CA PRO A 175 -0.98 5.44 -13.57
C PRO A 175 0.24 6.36 -13.61
N PRO A 176 0.34 7.33 -12.69
CA PRO A 176 1.52 8.19 -12.63
C PRO A 176 2.78 7.37 -12.35
N ARG A 177 3.92 7.73 -12.96
CA ARG A 177 5.18 7.00 -12.75
C ARG A 177 5.57 6.93 -11.26
N SER A 178 5.34 8.01 -10.52
CA SER A 178 5.58 8.11 -9.08
C SER A 178 4.75 7.09 -8.27
N THR A 179 3.49 6.87 -8.66
CA THR A 179 2.61 5.84 -8.09
C THR A 179 3.11 4.43 -8.38
N VAL A 180 3.58 4.16 -9.61
CA VAL A 180 4.18 2.85 -9.93
C VAL A 180 5.46 2.60 -9.13
N GLN A 181 6.28 3.63 -8.96
CA GLN A 181 7.51 3.55 -8.18
C GLN A 181 7.22 3.26 -6.70
N LEU A 182 6.30 4.02 -6.08
CA LEU A 182 5.91 3.78 -4.70
C LEU A 182 5.33 2.37 -4.49
N GLN A 183 4.52 1.87 -5.43
CA GLN A 183 4.03 0.50 -5.36
C GLN A 183 5.17 -0.53 -5.29
N LYS A 184 6.22 -0.36 -6.12
CA LYS A 184 7.39 -1.24 -6.11
C LYS A 184 8.16 -1.14 -4.79
N GLU A 185 8.38 0.09 -4.30
CA GLU A 185 9.04 0.33 -3.00
C GLU A 185 8.32 -0.40 -1.86
N LEU A 186 6.99 -0.30 -1.80
CA LEU A 186 6.16 -0.98 -0.80
C LEU A 186 6.22 -2.50 -0.94
N ALA A 187 6.18 -3.03 -2.16
CA ALA A 187 6.27 -4.48 -2.40
C ALA A 187 7.63 -5.03 -1.95
N THR A 188 8.73 -4.34 -2.26
CA THR A 188 10.07 -4.73 -1.82
C THR A 188 10.19 -4.66 -0.29
N ALA A 189 9.70 -3.59 0.34
CA ALA A 189 9.72 -3.46 1.79
C ALA A 189 8.91 -4.57 2.49
N GLN A 190 7.78 -4.98 1.90
CA GLN A 190 6.97 -6.08 2.41
C GLN A 190 7.70 -7.43 2.31
N GLN A 191 8.35 -7.71 1.19
CA GLN A 191 9.14 -8.94 1.01
C GLN A 191 10.28 -9.02 2.03
N GLN A 192 11.04 -7.94 2.20
CA GLN A 192 12.11 -7.87 3.19
C GLN A 192 11.58 -8.05 4.63
N GLY A 193 10.42 -7.46 4.94
CA GLY A 193 9.79 -7.61 6.25
C GLY A 193 9.36 -9.06 6.55
N VAL A 194 8.90 -9.80 5.54
CA VAL A 194 8.56 -11.23 5.67
C VAL A 194 9.83 -12.04 5.93
N GLU A 195 10.89 -11.83 5.16
CA GLU A 195 12.16 -12.54 5.31
C GLU A 195 12.78 -12.32 6.69
N VAL A 196 12.82 -11.08 7.18
CA VAL A 196 13.31 -10.77 8.53
C VAL A 196 12.47 -11.46 9.60
N ARG A 197 11.14 -11.52 9.45
CA ARG A 197 10.24 -12.19 10.39
C ARG A 197 10.48 -13.70 10.42
N GLU A 198 10.65 -14.33 9.26
CA GLU A 198 10.93 -15.76 9.14
C GLU A 198 12.29 -16.10 9.77
N ASN A 199 13.32 -15.30 9.50
CA ASN A 199 14.64 -15.44 10.11
C ASN A 199 14.60 -15.30 11.64
N MET A 200 13.82 -14.35 12.15
CA MET A 200 13.64 -14.16 13.60
C MET A 200 12.91 -15.34 14.26
N LEU A 201 11.88 -15.91 13.60
CA LEU A 201 11.18 -17.09 14.10
C LEU A 201 12.10 -18.32 14.12
N ALA A 202 12.90 -18.52 13.07
CA ALA A 202 13.90 -19.59 13.02
C ALA A 202 14.95 -19.44 14.13
N ALA A 203 15.49 -18.23 14.32
CA ALA A 203 16.45 -17.94 15.38
C ALA A 203 15.86 -18.19 16.79
N LYS A 204 14.61 -17.76 17.02
CA LYS A 204 13.91 -18.02 18.28
C LYS A 204 13.76 -19.52 18.55
N ALA A 205 13.39 -20.32 17.54
CA ALA A 205 13.29 -21.77 17.68
C ALA A 205 14.62 -22.43 18.06
N VAL A 206 15.74 -21.96 17.50
CA VAL A 206 17.09 -22.43 17.87
C VAL A 206 17.41 -22.12 19.33
N VAL A 207 17.14 -20.88 19.77
CA VAL A 207 17.37 -20.46 21.16
C VAL A 207 16.51 -21.26 22.14
N ASP A 208 15.23 -21.46 21.82
CA ASP A 208 14.31 -22.23 22.66
C ASP A 208 14.75 -23.71 22.76
N ALA A 209 15.22 -24.31 21.66
CA ALA A 209 15.79 -25.66 21.66
C ALA A 209 17.08 -25.77 22.49
N GLN A 210 17.95 -24.76 22.46
CA GLN A 210 19.16 -24.71 23.29
C GLN A 210 18.83 -24.61 24.78
N LYS A 211 17.87 -23.74 25.14
CA LYS A 211 17.37 -23.63 26.53
C LYS A 211 16.78 -24.95 27.03
N TYR A 212 16.00 -25.63 26.20
CA TYR A 212 15.43 -26.93 26.53
C TYR A 212 16.51 -27.99 26.76
N ARG A 213 17.53 -28.06 25.89
CA ARG A 213 18.68 -28.96 26.07
C ARG A 213 19.48 -28.66 27.34
N ALA A 214 19.71 -27.38 27.64
CA ALA A 214 20.40 -26.97 28.87
C ALA A 214 19.60 -27.38 30.13
N ALA A 215 18.29 -27.19 30.12
CA ALA A 215 17.42 -27.60 31.23
C ALA A 215 17.45 -29.12 31.47
N ILE A 216 17.44 -29.93 30.40
CA ILE A 216 17.61 -31.38 30.51
C ILE A 216 18.97 -31.71 31.13
N ALA A 217 20.06 -31.12 30.62
CA ALA A 217 21.41 -31.40 31.12
C ALA A 217 21.57 -31.04 32.61
N THR A 218 20.95 -29.95 33.08
CA THR A 218 20.93 -29.59 34.49
C THR A 218 20.10 -30.57 35.33
N ALA A 219 18.94 -31.01 34.83
CA ALA A 219 18.12 -32.02 35.53
C ALA A 219 18.83 -33.37 35.65
N SER A 220 19.55 -33.81 34.61
CA SER A 220 20.34 -35.05 34.61
C SER A 220 21.53 -35.03 35.56
N HIS A 221 21.99 -33.84 36.00
CA HIS A 221 23.10 -33.71 36.94
C HIS A 221 22.66 -33.74 38.42
N VAL A 222 21.36 -33.60 38.70
CA VAL A 222 20.79 -33.66 40.06
C VAL A 222 20.41 -35.10 40.46
N GLU A 223 20.35 -36.04 39.51
CA GLU A 223 20.00 -37.45 39.75
C GLU A 223 21.21 -38.39 40.00
N ASN A 224 22.32 -37.89 40.55
CA ASN A 224 23.38 -38.79 41.05
C ASN A 224 23.61 -38.61 42.57
N PRO A 225 22.78 -39.25 43.42
CA PRO A 225 22.93 -39.19 44.88
C PRO A 225 24.12 -39.98 45.44
N ASP A 226 24.93 -40.66 44.61
CA ASP A 226 25.95 -41.62 45.06
C ASP A 226 27.40 -41.21 44.81
N THR A 227 27.74 -39.92 44.86
CA THR A 227 29.17 -39.51 44.89
C THR A 227 29.58 -39.14 46.32
N PRO A 228 30.33 -39.99 47.05
CA PRO A 228 30.75 -39.68 48.41
C PRO A 228 31.76 -38.52 48.41
N PRO A 229 31.77 -37.66 49.44
CA PRO A 229 32.76 -36.60 49.55
C PRO A 229 34.16 -37.20 49.73
N ALA A 230 35.14 -36.66 48.99
CA ALA A 230 36.53 -37.05 49.13
C ALA A 230 37.00 -36.80 50.58
N LEU A 231 37.30 -37.89 51.29
CA LEU A 231 37.91 -37.84 52.61
C LEU A 231 39.32 -37.25 52.49
N MET A 232 39.49 -36.04 53.04
CA MET A 232 40.80 -35.47 53.29
C MET A 232 41.49 -36.31 54.37
N SER A 233 42.49 -37.10 54.01
CA SER A 233 43.38 -37.71 54.99
C SER A 233 44.43 -36.69 55.40
N GLU A 234 44.18 -36.00 56.51
CA GLU A 234 45.22 -35.41 57.34
C GLU A 234 46.02 -36.54 58.00
N SER A 235 47.32 -36.60 57.77
CA SER A 235 48.24 -37.35 58.63
C SER A 235 49.57 -36.61 58.79
N SER A 236 49.75 -36.05 59.98
CA SER A 236 51.00 -35.69 60.65
C SER A 236 50.65 -35.41 62.12
N PRO A 237 51.57 -35.46 63.10
CA PRO A 237 52.79 -36.26 63.33
C PRO A 237 52.62 -37.12 64.64
N VAL A 238 53.54 -37.94 65.17
CA VAL A 238 54.71 -37.60 66.04
C VAL A 238 55.35 -38.89 66.61
N ALA A 239 56.69 -38.90 66.61
CA ALA A 239 57.73 -39.48 67.49
C ALA A 239 57.54 -40.74 68.36
N SER A 240 58.56 -41.61 68.34
CA SER A 240 59.57 -41.75 69.42
C SER A 240 60.87 -42.34 68.86
#